data_AF-A0A3D6B4K8-F1
#
_entry.id   AF-A0A3D6B4K8-F1
#
_cell.length_a   1.000
_cell.length_b   1.000
_cell.length_c   1.000
_cell.angle_alpha   90.00
_cell.angle_beta   90.00
_cell.angle_gamma   90.00
#
_symmetry.space_group_name_H-M   'P 1'
#
loop_
_entity.id
_entity.type
_entity.pdbx_description
1 polymer ?
#
loop_
_entity_poly.entity_id
_entity_poly.type
_entity_poly.pdbx_seq_one_letter_code
_entity_poly.pdbx_strand_id
1 'polypeptide(L)' 'MEERLSTIYLVSGQTALQYIMNVSRKYRQIATEAIFECLRLGYPLNDMEITGKAREMLRT' A
#
# COMPACT_ATOMS: atom_id res chain seq x y z
N MET A 1 3.54 11.07 7.72
CA MET A 1 3.25 10.03 6.71
C MET A 1 3.29 8.65 7.35
N GLU A 2 4.36 8.31 8.06
CA GLU A 2 4.46 7.07 8.85
C GLU A 2 3.35 6.92 9.90
N GLU A 3 2.98 8.00 10.61
CA GLU A 3 1.86 7.97 11.57
C GLU A 3 0.49 7.65 10.94
N ARG A 4 0.30 8.00 9.65
CA ARG A 4 -0.92 7.61 8.94
C ARG A 4 -0.87 6.14 8.54
N LEU A 5 0.30 5.65 8.13
CA LEU A 5 0.49 4.25 7.75
C LEU A 5 0.46 3.28 8.94
N SER A 6 0.79 3.74 10.15
CA SER A 6 0.72 2.91 11.37
C SER A 6 -0.72 2.67 11.86
N THR A 7 -1.69 3.48 11.43
CA THR A 7 -3.11 3.34 11.80
C THR A 7 -3.95 2.64 10.72
N ILE A 8 -3.38 2.41 9.54
CA ILE A 8 -4.02 1.68 8.45
C ILE A 8 -3.68 0.20 8.58
N TYR A 9 -4.71 -0.65 8.61
CA TYR A 9 -4.56 -2.11 8.68
C TYR A 9 -4.87 -2.76 7.33
N LEU A 10 -3.99 -3.66 6.90
CA LEU A 10 -4.23 -4.55 5.77
C LEU A 10 -5.18 -5.68 6.20
N VAL A 11 -5.77 -6.36 5.21
CA VAL A 11 -6.64 -7.52 5.42
C VAL A 11 -5.93 -8.64 6.18
N SER A 12 -4.61 -8.76 6.05
CA SER A 12 -3.79 -9.74 6.79
C SER A 12 -3.59 -9.39 8.27
N GLY A 13 -4.08 -8.23 8.73
CA GLY A 13 -3.92 -7.75 10.12
C GLY A 13 -2.61 -7.00 10.39
N GLN A 14 -1.68 -6.96 9.44
CA GLN A 14 -0.49 -6.10 9.55
C GLN A 14 -0.83 -4.63 9.27
N THR A 15 -0.08 -3.70 9.85
CA THR A 15 -0.19 -2.29 9.50
C THR A 15 0.39 -2.02 8.11
N ALA A 16 -0.09 -0.98 7.43
CA ALA A 16 0.47 -0.51 6.17
C ALA A 16 1.94 -0.11 6.34
N LEU A 17 2.33 0.45 7.50
CA LEU A 17 3.72 0.76 7.79
C LEU A 17 4.58 -0.51 7.81
N GLN A 18 4.15 -1.58 8.49
CA GLN A 18 4.86 -2.86 8.50
C GLN A 18 4.99 -3.45 7.09
N TYR A 19 3.92 -3.41 6.30
CA TYR A 19 3.95 -3.85 4.90
C TYR A 19 4.99 -3.05 4.10
N ILE A 20 4.97 -1.73 4.16
CA ILE A 20 5.90 -0.86 3.42
C ILE A 20 7.36 -1.07 3.86
N MET A 21 7.59 -1.32 5.15
CA MET A 21 8.94 -1.62 5.65
C MET A 21 9.50 -2.92 5.09
N ASN A 22 8.64 -3.93 4.87
CA ASN A 22 8.98 -5.20 4.23
C ASN A 22 9.17 -5.09 2.70
N VAL A 23 8.59 -4.06 2.07
CA VAL A 23 8.79 -3.78 0.64
C VAL A 23 10.20 -3.20 0.40
N SER A 24 10.84 -3.66 -0.68
CA SER A 24 12.15 -3.14 -1.12
C SER A 24 12.10 -1.61 -1.28
N ARG A 25 13.16 -0.92 -0.82
CA ARG A 25 13.21 0.55 -0.74
C ARG A 25 12.79 1.25 -2.05
N LYS A 26 13.17 0.70 -3.21
CA LYS A 26 12.83 1.24 -4.54
C LYS A 26 11.34 1.23 -4.87
N TYR A 27 10.54 0.40 -4.19
CA TYR A 27 9.09 0.28 -4.43
C TYR A 27 8.25 0.88 -3.30
N ARG A 28 8.86 1.41 -2.22
CA ARG A 28 8.09 1.90 -1.07
C ARG A 28 7.20 3.08 -1.41
N GLN A 29 7.68 3.99 -2.25
CA GLN A 29 6.89 5.15 -2.68
C GLN A 29 5.64 4.69 -3.45
N ILE A 30 5.83 3.91 -4.51
CA ILE A 30 4.71 3.45 -5.35
C ILE A 30 3.75 2.52 -4.58
N ALA A 31 4.26 1.70 -3.66
CA ALA A 31 3.43 0.87 -2.79
C ALA A 31 2.63 1.73 -1.80
N THR A 32 3.21 2.81 -1.29
CA THR A 32 2.51 3.74 -0.39
C THR A 32 1.39 4.47 -1.13
N GLU A 33 1.67 4.95 -2.34
CA GLU A 33 0.67 5.59 -3.19
C GLU A 33 -0.45 4.62 -3.56
N ALA A 34 -0.12 3.37 -3.91
CA ALA A 34 -1.09 2.32 -4.17
C ALA A 34 -1.99 2.01 -2.97
N ILE A 35 -1.46 1.99 -1.75
CA ILE A 35 -2.27 1.82 -0.52
C ILE A 35 -3.28 2.96 -0.38
N PHE A 36 -2.84 4.21 -0.56
CA PHE A 36 -3.74 5.36 -0.47
C PHE A 36 -4.78 5.36 -1.59
N GLU A 37 -4.41 4.92 -2.79
CA GLU A 37 -5.33 4.80 -3.91
C GLU A 37 -6.38 3.69 -3.66
N CYS A 38 -5.97 2.53 -3.15
CA CYS A 38 -6.90 1.49 -2.73
C CYS A 38 -7.90 2.02 -1.68
N LEU A 39 -7.42 2.74 -0.67
CA LEU A 39 -8.29 3.38 0.33
C LEU A 39 -9.26 4.37 -0.30
N ARG A 40 -8.78 5.21 -1.22
CA ARG A 40 -9.59 6.22 -1.92
C ARG A 40 -10.69 5.58 -2.77
N LEU A 41 -10.40 4.43 -3.39
CA LEU A 41 -11.33 3.69 -4.24
C LEU A 41 -12.21 2.69 -3.47
N GLY A 42 -11.96 2.50 -2.17
CA GLY A 42 -12.68 1.53 -1.34
C GLY A 42 -12.28 0.07 -1.60
N TYR A 43 -11.11 -0.16 -2.19
CA TYR A 43 -10.59 -1.51 -2.40
C TYR A 43 -10.01 -2.12 -1.12
N PRO A 44 -10.11 -3.45 -0.98
CA PRO A 44 -9.49 -4.13 0.16
C PRO A 44 -7.99 -3.93 0.14
N LEU A 45 -7.42 -3.65 1.31
CA LEU A 45 -5.97 -3.53 1.50
C LEU A 45 -5.33 -4.91 1.65
N ASN A 46 -5.35 -5.69 0.57
CA ASN A 46 -4.60 -6.94 0.45
C ASN A 46 -3.45 -6.78 -0.54
N ASP A 47 -2.48 -7.70 -0.47
CA ASP A 47 -1.26 -7.62 -1.28
C ASP A 47 -1.56 -7.63 -2.80
N MET A 48 -2.62 -8.31 -3.23
CA MET A 48 -3.00 -8.40 -4.64
C MET A 48 -3.52 -7.06 -5.18
N GLU A 49 -4.43 -6.40 -4.48
CA GLU A 49 -4.96 -5.09 -4.88
C GLU A 49 -3.89 -4.00 -4.81
N ILE A 50 -3.11 -3.97 -3.73
CA ILE A 50 -2.01 -3.01 -3.56
C ILE A 50 -0.98 -3.18 -4.69
N THR A 51 -0.61 -4.42 -5.02
CA THR A 51 0.32 -4.69 -6.12
C THR A 51 -0.30 -4.36 -7.48
N GLY A 52 -1.59 -4.65 -7.66
CA GLY A 52 -2.34 -4.28 -8.86
C GLY A 52 -2.30 -2.78 -9.11
N LYS A 53 -2.64 -1.97 -8.09
CA LYS A 53 -2.55 -0.52 -8.16
C LYS A 53 -1.14 0.00 -8.35
N ALA A 54 -0.16 -0.55 -7.64
CA ALA A 54 1.23 -0.16 -7.87
C ALA A 54 1.67 -0.42 -9.32
N ARG A 55 1.22 -1.51 -9.95
CA ARG A 55 1.51 -1.80 -11.37
C ARG A 55 0.78 -0.88 -12.33
N GLU A 56 -0.47 -0.53 -12.06
CA GLU A 56 -1.21 0.45 -12.86
C GLU A 56 -0.50 1.80 -12.85
N MET A 57 -0.08 2.27 -11.68
CA MET A 57 0.60 3.56 -11.51
C MET A 57 2.00 3.61 -12.14
N LEU A 58 2.70 2.48 -12.26
CA LEU A 58 3.98 2.40 -12.99
C LEU A 58 3.82 2.45 -14.52
N ARG A 59 2.61 2.24 -15.05
CA ARG A 59 2.34 2.25 -16.49
C ARG A 59 1.90 3.62 -17.01
N THR A 60 1.45 4.50 -16.12
CA THR A 60 1.13 5.91 -16.36
C THR A 60 2.36 6.79 -16.30
#